data_AF-A0A811QFT4-F1
#
_entry.id   AF-A0A811QFT4-F1
#
_cell.length_a   1.000
_cell.length_b   1.000
_cell.length_c   1.000
_cell.angle_alpha   90.00
_cell.angle_beta   90.00
_cell.angle_gamma   90.00
#
_symmetry.space_group_name_H-M   'P 1'
#
loop_
_entity.id
_entity.type
_entity.pdbx_description
1 polymer ?
#
loop_
_entity_poly.entity_id
_entity_poly.type
_entity_poly.pdbx_seq_one_letter_code
_entity_poly.pdbx_strand_id
1 'polypeptide(L)'
;MEEVVGRGIMVIGGELCSRHWTIRLCDRIVSDVSGGGVIGQYPVLLPGEDEFVYESCTPLPKVPGSVEGSFSFVPGKYVPII
;
A
#
# COMPACT_ATOMS: atom_id res chain seq x y z
N MET A 1 11.61 -38.52 -21.45
CA MET A 1 11.63 -37.06 -21.37
C MET A 1 10.25 -36.68 -20.87
N GLU A 2 10.08 -36.57 -19.55
CA GLU A 2 8.79 -36.24 -18.96
C GLU A 2 8.63 -34.73 -18.91
N GLU A 3 7.60 -34.22 -19.58
CA GLU A 3 7.19 -32.82 -19.50
C GLU A 3 6.36 -32.66 -18.22
N VAL A 4 7.00 -32.17 -17.17
CA VAL A 4 6.32 -31.88 -15.90
C VAL A 4 5.54 -30.58 -16.11
N VAL A 5 4.25 -30.68 -16.46
CA VAL A 5 3.35 -29.51 -16.52
C VAL A 5 3.01 -29.11 -15.09
N GLY A 6 3.91 -28.34 -14.46
CA GLY A 6 3.67 -27.72 -13.17
C GLY A 6 2.53 -26.71 -13.30
N ARG A 7 1.34 -27.03 -12.77
CA ARG A 7 0.24 -26.07 -12.65
C ARG A 7 0.55 -25.12 -11.48
N GLY A 8 1.43 -24.15 -11.71
CA GLY A 8 1.62 -23.03 -10.78
C GLY A 8 0.43 -22.07 -10.86
N ILE A 9 -0.15 -21.70 -9.72
CA ILE A 9 -1.10 -20.58 -9.64
C ILE A 9 -0.28 -19.28 -9.62
N MET A 10 -0.53 -18.39 -10.58
CA MET A 10 0.04 -17.05 -10.62
C MET A 10 -0.66 -16.19 -9.55
N VAL A 11 -0.10 -16.11 -8.34
CA VAL A 11 -0.55 -15.13 -7.34
C VAL A 11 0.31 -13.87 -7.46
N ILE A 12 -0.11 -12.94 -8.31
CA ILE A 12 0.50 -11.61 -8.39
C ILE A 12 -0.12 -10.69 -7.34
N GLY A 13 0.37 -10.80 -6.10
CA GLY A 13 0.10 -9.82 -5.06
C GLY A 13 0.90 -8.52 -5.25
N GLY A 14 0.68 -7.54 -4.37
CA GLY A 14 1.50 -6.34 -4.26
C GLY A 14 1.83 -6.05 -2.80
N GLU A 15 3.10 -5.79 -2.49
CA GLU A 15 3.53 -5.37 -1.16
C GLU A 15 3.62 -3.85 -1.10
N LEU A 16 2.96 -3.23 -0.12
CA LEU A 16 3.05 -1.79 0.09
C LEU A 16 4.46 -1.42 0.55
N CYS A 17 5.16 -0.59 -0.22
CA CYS A 17 6.51 -0.15 0.12
C CYS A 17 6.55 1.25 0.76
N SER A 18 5.73 2.18 0.28
CA SER A 18 5.73 3.55 0.76
C SER A 18 4.39 4.27 0.60
N ARG A 19 4.23 5.34 1.37
CA ARG A 19 3.13 6.29 1.31
C ARG A 19 3.66 7.71 1.14
N HIS A 20 2.92 8.52 0.41
CA HIS A 20 3.10 9.97 0.33
C HIS A 20 1.76 10.64 0.60
N TRP A 21 1.75 11.64 1.47
CA TRP A 21 0.57 12.43 1.82
C TRP A 21 0.88 13.91 1.73
N THR A 22 0.02 14.64 1.01
CA THR A 22 -0.10 16.09 1.06
C THR A 22 -1.29 16.44 1.94
N ILE A 23 -1.02 17.19 3.01
CA ILE A 23 -2.04 17.66 3.95
C ILE A 23 -2.29 19.13 3.69
N ARG A 24 -3.55 19.47 3.43
CA ARG A 24 -4.00 20.83 3.14
C ARG A 24 -4.91 21.38 4.22
N LEU A 25 -4.77 22.66 4.45
CA LEU A 25 -5.66 23.46 5.28
C LEU A 25 -6.17 24.62 4.45
N CYS A 26 -7.49 24.68 4.23
CA CYS A 26 -8.06 25.51 3.17
C CYS A 26 -7.31 25.27 1.85
N ASP A 27 -6.75 26.32 1.22
CA ASP A 27 -6.03 26.21 -0.06
C ASP A 27 -4.50 26.08 0.11
N ARG A 28 -3.99 25.89 1.33
CA ARG A 28 -2.54 25.86 1.62
C ARG A 28 -2.07 24.46 1.98
N ILE A 29 -0.93 24.05 1.42
CA ILE A 29 -0.21 22.86 1.88
C ILE A 29 0.41 23.20 3.24
N VAL A 30 0.06 22.43 4.26
CA VAL A 30 0.59 22.59 5.62
C VAL A 30 1.57 21.49 5.99
N SER A 31 1.53 20.35 5.30
CA SER A 31 2.51 19.26 5.47
C SER A 31 2.62 18.42 4.21
N ASP A 32 3.84 17.95 3.94
CA ASP A 32 4.18 16.96 2.92
C ASP A 32 4.92 15.82 3.62
N VAL A 33 4.33 14.62 3.63
CA VAL A 33 4.77 13.48 4.45
C VAL A 33 5.06 12.30 3.55
N SER A 34 6.32 11.85 3.55
CA SER A 34 6.75 10.62 2.88
C SER A 34 7.26 9.61 3.91
N GLY A 35 6.96 8.32 3.71
CA GLY A 35 7.49 7.27 4.58
C GLY A 35 7.24 5.86 4.08
N GLY A 36 8.00 4.90 4.62
CA GLY A 36 7.84 3.47 4.31
C GLY A 36 6.59 2.88 4.97
N GLY A 37 5.90 2.01 4.23
CA GLY A 37 4.72 1.28 4.70
C GLY A 37 3.58 2.17 5.20
N VAL A 38 2.76 1.65 6.13
CA VAL A 38 1.76 2.37 6.95
C VAL A 38 1.90 1.89 8.39
N ILE A 39 1.87 2.78 9.38
CA ILE A 39 2.00 2.45 10.82
C ILE A 39 3.20 1.54 11.18
N GLY A 40 4.27 1.54 10.37
CA GLY A 40 5.42 0.65 10.53
C GLY A 40 5.26 -0.74 9.92
N GLN A 41 4.15 -1.00 9.24
CA GLN A 41 3.82 -2.25 8.56
C GLN A 41 3.91 -2.12 7.03
N TYR A 42 4.26 -3.22 6.38
CA TYR A 42 4.41 -3.35 4.93
C TYR A 42 3.47 -4.46 4.43
N PRO A 43 2.15 -4.19 4.36
CA PRO A 43 1.16 -5.23 4.04
C PRO A 43 1.32 -5.76 2.62
N VAL A 44 1.15 -7.07 2.47
CA VAL A 44 1.04 -7.75 1.17
C VAL A 44 -0.43 -7.93 0.86
N LEU A 45 -0.88 -7.38 -0.26
CA LEU A 45 -2.24 -7.52 -0.77
C LEU A 45 -2.26 -8.61 -1.84
N LEU A 46 -3.08 -9.64 -1.65
CA LEU A 46 -3.25 -10.74 -2.60
C LEU A 46 -4.66 -10.69 -3.20
N PRO A 47 -4.83 -11.02 -4.48
CA PRO A 47 -6.16 -11.09 -5.08
C PRO A 47 -7.06 -12.10 -4.36
N GLY A 48 -8.22 -11.67 -3.90
CA GLY A 48 -9.22 -12.52 -3.25
C GLY A 48 -9.03 -12.74 -1.74
N GLU A 49 -7.97 -12.21 -1.15
CA GLU A 49 -7.80 -12.17 0.31
C GLU A 49 -8.55 -10.99 0.94
N ASP A 50 -8.71 -11.05 2.26
CA ASP A 50 -9.34 -9.98 3.05
C ASP A 50 -8.55 -8.66 2.99
N GLU A 51 -9.28 -7.55 3.15
CA GLU A 51 -8.72 -6.21 3.13
C GLU A 51 -7.77 -5.96 4.32
N PHE A 52 -6.67 -5.24 4.06
CA PHE A 52 -5.84 -4.70 5.13
C PHE A 52 -6.39 -3.34 5.58
N VAL A 53 -6.80 -3.24 6.85
CA VAL A 53 -7.36 -2.02 7.45
C VAL A 53 -6.39 -1.45 8.48
N TYR A 54 -6.13 -0.14 8.41
CA TYR A 54 -5.33 0.58 9.41
C TYR A 54 -5.96 1.93 9.76
N GLU A 55 -5.64 2.42 10.95
CA GLU A 55 -6.04 3.74 11.42
C GLU A 55 -4.79 4.57 11.74
N SER A 56 -4.83 5.86 11.40
CA SER A 56 -3.81 6.83 11.77
C SER A 56 -4.45 8.21 11.91
N CYS A 57 -3.72 9.14 12.54
CA CYS A 57 -4.23 10.49 12.77
C CYS A 57 -3.18 11.56 12.40
N THR A 58 -3.67 12.71 12.00
CA THR A 58 -2.86 13.93 11.85
C THR A 58 -3.57 15.08 12.56
N PRO A 59 -2.88 15.83 13.44
CA PRO A 59 -3.50 16.97 14.09
C PRO A 59 -3.79 18.07 13.07
N LEU A 60 -5.03 18.52 13.03
CA LEU A 60 -5.45 19.67 12.22
C LEU A 60 -6.21 20.67 13.09
N PRO A 61 -6.03 21.98 12.87
CA PRO A 61 -6.86 22.99 13.52
C PRO A 61 -8.32 22.87 13.07
N LYS A 62 -9.25 23.46 13.83
CA LYS A 62 -10.71 23.35 13.62
C LYS A 62 -11.19 24.21 12.44
N VAL A 63 -10.64 23.97 11.26
CA VAL A 63 -11.01 24.56 9.98
C VAL A 63 -11.03 23.46 8.90
N PRO A 64 -11.69 23.68 7.76
CA PRO A 64 -11.70 22.69 6.68
C PRO A 64 -10.29 22.35 6.19
N GLY A 65 -10.03 21.06 5.98
CA GLY A 65 -8.78 20.54 5.45
C GLY A 65 -9.00 19.25 4.68
N SER A 66 -7.97 18.82 3.96
CA SER A 66 -7.96 17.56 3.22
C SER A 66 -6.62 16.85 3.37
N VAL A 67 -6.65 15.54 3.20
CA VAL A 67 -5.46 14.69 3.10
C VAL A 67 -5.58 13.95 1.77
N GLU A 68 -4.62 14.15 0.89
CA GLU A 68 -4.54 13.53 -0.42
C GLU A 68 -3.16 12.93 -0.63
N GLY A 69 -3.03 11.89 -1.44
CA GLY A 69 -1.74 11.22 -1.57
C GLY A 69 -1.78 9.94 -2.37
N SER A 70 -0.72 9.16 -2.24
CA SER A 70 -0.57 7.90 -2.95
C SER A 70 0.17 6.84 -2.14
N PHE A 71 -0.11 5.60 -2.48
CA PHE A 71 0.64 4.44 -2.04
C PHE A 71 1.46 3.90 -3.20
N SER A 72 2.66 3.42 -2.90
CA SER A 72 3.50 2.71 -3.87
C SER A 72 3.62 1.26 -3.46
N PHE A 73 3.50 0.36 -4.43
CA PHE A 73 3.57 -1.08 -4.25
C PHE A 73 4.70 -1.66 -5.08
N VAL A 74 5.36 -2.68 -4.53
CA VAL A 74 6.24 -3.56 -5.30
C VAL A 74 5.47 -4.82 -5.69
N PRO A 75 5.55 -5.28 -6.95
CA PRO A 75 4.90 -6.52 -7.36
C PRO A 75 5.41 -7.72 -6.56
N GLY A 76 4.48 -8.59 -6.14
CA GLY A 76 4.78 -9.87 -5.50
C GLY A 76 5.56 -10.79 -6.43
N LYS A 77 6.47 -11.58 -5.85
CA LYS A 77 7.32 -12.50 -6.60
C LYS A 77 6.53 -13.74 -7.01
N TYR A 78 6.83 -14.25 -8.21
CA TYR A 78 6.33 -15.56 -8.68
C TYR A 78 6.81 -16.66 -7.75
N VAL A 79 5.88 -17.42 -7.16
CA VAL A 79 6.21 -18.63 -6.39
C VAL A 79 5.82 -19.85 -7.21
N PRO A 80 6.77 -20.54 -7.87
CA PRO A 80 6.47 -21.80 -8.53
C PRO A 80 6.09 -22.83 -7.46
N ILE A 81 4.95 -23.49 -7.64
CA ILE A 81 4.63 -24.70 -6.88
C ILE A 81 5.40 -25.84 -7.55
N ILE A 82 6.36 -26.41 -6.83
CA ILE A 82 7.11 -27.62 -7.22
C ILE A 82 6.24 -28.86 -7.07
#